data_AF-A0A538C564-F1
#
_entry.id   AF-A0A538C564-F1
#
_cell.length_a   1.000
_cell.length_b   1.000
_cell.length_c   1.000
_cell.angle_alpha   90.00
_cell.angle_beta   90.00
_cell.angle_gamma   90.00
#
_symmetry.space_group_name_H-M   'P 1'
#
loop_
_entity.id
_entity.type
_entity.pdbx_description
1 polymer ?
#
loop_
_entity_poly.entity_id
_entity_poly.type
_entity_poly.pdbx_seq_one_letter_code
_entity_poly.pdbx_strand_id
1 'polypeptide(L)'
;MSRRRSIGLALVAAFAFSAVAVASAEPPDEYEYSGAAGTTFTGKQLATQKFKTNAGTVECKKAKYEGVVPATKKSTTAKVKYTYSECEVPGIGSATVENKGCEYEFLEPIDNEPETGDKVHHGKVSVISEAGKTCETVITAVTCKVTVKAQSSLEKVTATNNKPAAGNSEITPEVKGITYTDSSFCPGGAGTFTNGEYTGKNEVTGVLIN
;
A
#
# COMPACT_ATOMS: atom_id res chain seq x y z
N MET A 1 4.45 -86.27 -18.49
CA MET A 1 3.23 -85.43 -18.50
C MET A 1 3.56 -84.09 -17.86
N SER A 2 3.06 -83.03 -18.48
CA SER A 2 3.35 -81.61 -18.25
C SER A 2 2.81 -81.06 -16.92
N ARG A 3 3.52 -80.09 -16.33
CA ARG A 3 2.92 -78.88 -15.72
C ARG A 3 3.97 -77.81 -15.41
N ARG A 4 4.01 -76.77 -16.23
CA ARG A 4 4.57 -75.45 -15.90
C ARG A 4 3.62 -74.74 -14.94
N ARG A 5 4.11 -74.04 -13.90
CA ARG A 5 3.49 -72.84 -13.27
C ARG A 5 4.57 -72.05 -12.51
N SER A 6 5.01 -70.90 -13.04
CA SER A 6 4.67 -69.53 -12.58
C SER A 6 5.73 -69.00 -11.59
N ILE A 7 6.70 -68.19 -12.03
CA ILE A 7 6.71 -66.70 -11.98
C ILE A 7 6.53 -66.12 -10.57
N GLY A 8 7.55 -65.41 -10.11
CA GLY A 8 7.51 -64.55 -8.93
C GLY A 8 8.75 -63.65 -8.87
N LEU A 9 8.91 -62.78 -9.87
CA LEU A 9 9.96 -61.77 -9.92
C LEU A 9 9.69 -60.76 -8.79
N ALA A 10 10.48 -60.80 -7.72
CA ALA A 10 10.40 -59.84 -6.62
C ALA A 10 11.00 -58.50 -7.07
N LEU A 11 10.13 -57.54 -7.38
CA LEU A 11 10.46 -56.17 -7.74
C LEU A 11 10.88 -55.43 -6.45
N VAL A 12 12.19 -55.26 -6.25
CA VAL A 12 12.73 -54.41 -5.17
C VAL A 12 12.47 -52.96 -5.57
N ALA A 13 11.38 -52.39 -5.06
CA ALA A 13 11.12 -50.96 -5.18
C ALA A 13 12.12 -50.20 -4.30
N ALA A 14 13.16 -49.65 -4.94
CA ALA A 14 14.04 -48.68 -4.32
C ALA A 14 13.22 -47.41 -4.01
N PHE A 15 12.95 -47.17 -2.73
CA PHE A 15 12.45 -45.88 -2.25
C PHE A 15 13.54 -44.83 -2.50
N ALA A 16 13.46 -44.17 -3.65
CA ALA A 16 14.15 -42.92 -3.90
C ALA A 16 13.60 -41.90 -2.89
N PHE A 17 14.40 -41.55 -1.89
CA PHE A 17 14.15 -40.38 -1.06
C PHE A 17 14.17 -39.16 -1.99
N SER A 18 12.99 -38.69 -2.38
CA SER A 18 12.82 -37.39 -2.97
C SER A 18 13.34 -36.37 -1.96
N ALA A 19 14.55 -35.88 -2.18
CA ALA A 19 15.03 -34.69 -1.52
C ALA A 19 14.03 -33.59 -1.85
N VAL A 20 13.16 -33.27 -0.89
CA VAL A 20 12.35 -32.07 -0.96
C VAL A 20 13.37 -30.96 -0.91
N ALA A 21 13.71 -30.41 -2.09
CA ALA A 21 14.37 -29.13 -2.16
C ALA A 21 13.44 -28.18 -1.43
N VAL A 22 13.75 -27.89 -0.17
CA VAL A 22 13.15 -26.79 0.55
C VAL A 22 13.62 -25.58 -0.23
N ALA A 23 12.78 -25.10 -1.15
CA ALA A 23 13.01 -23.84 -1.81
C ALA A 23 13.26 -22.86 -0.67
N SER A 24 14.47 -22.33 -0.57
CA SER A 24 14.75 -21.22 0.32
C SER A 24 13.83 -20.11 -0.17
N ALA A 25 12.73 -19.87 0.55
CA ALA A 25 11.94 -18.68 0.33
C ALA A 25 12.91 -17.50 0.50
N GLU A 26 13.10 -16.72 -0.55
CA GLU A 26 13.84 -15.47 -0.45
C GLU A 26 13.18 -14.64 0.65
N PRO A 27 13.97 -13.97 1.51
CA PRO A 27 13.40 -13.08 2.52
C PRO A 27 12.52 -12.03 1.82
N PRO A 28 11.35 -11.68 2.37
CA PRO A 28 10.52 -10.64 1.78
C PRO A 28 11.29 -9.32 1.72
N ASP A 29 11.01 -8.53 0.70
CA ASP A 29 11.59 -7.20 0.56
C ASP A 29 11.29 -6.35 1.81
N GLU A 30 12.24 -5.50 2.20
CA GLU A 30 12.13 -4.66 3.39
C GLU A 30 12.29 -3.18 3.07
N TYR A 31 11.60 -2.33 3.83
CA TYR A 31 11.87 -0.90 3.87
C TYR A 31 13.12 -0.64 4.72
N GLU A 32 14.15 -0.03 4.13
CA GLU A 32 15.37 0.39 4.80
C GLU A 32 15.41 1.92 4.97
N TYR A 33 15.73 2.37 6.18
CA TYR A 33 15.65 3.78 6.58
C TYR A 33 17.04 4.35 6.88
N SER A 34 17.42 5.45 6.22
CA SER A 34 18.74 6.06 6.40
C SER A 34 18.84 6.95 7.65
N GLY A 35 17.71 7.40 8.18
CA GLY A 35 17.64 8.26 9.37
C GLY A 35 18.05 7.56 10.67
N ALA A 36 18.15 8.34 11.75
CA ALA A 36 18.33 7.78 13.09
C ALA A 36 17.00 7.22 13.61
N ALA A 37 17.05 6.15 14.40
CA ALA A 37 15.85 5.56 15.01
C ALA A 37 15.05 6.62 15.79
N GLY A 38 13.73 6.62 15.63
CA GLY A 38 12.82 7.56 16.30
C GLY A 38 12.78 8.96 15.69
N THR A 39 13.58 9.25 14.65
CA THR A 39 13.48 10.52 13.91
C THR A 39 12.38 10.47 12.86
N THR A 40 11.89 11.65 12.48
CA THR A 40 10.88 11.79 11.43
C THR A 40 11.53 11.76 10.05
N PHE A 41 11.03 10.92 9.15
CA PHE A 41 11.29 11.05 7.72
C PHE A 41 10.13 11.77 7.05
N THR A 42 10.41 12.47 5.96
CA THR A 42 9.42 13.27 5.24
C THR A 42 9.40 12.93 3.76
N GLY A 43 8.24 13.15 3.14
CA GLY A 43 8.11 13.12 1.69
C GLY A 43 7.47 14.39 1.15
N LYS A 44 7.57 14.56 -0.17
CA LYS A 44 6.88 15.61 -0.92
C LYS A 44 6.05 14.98 -2.04
N GLN A 45 4.97 15.64 -2.41
CA GLN A 45 4.22 15.22 -3.59
C GLN A 45 5.02 15.53 -4.87
N LEU A 46 4.81 14.70 -5.89
CA LEU A 46 5.27 14.90 -7.27
C LEU A 46 4.09 15.12 -8.23
N ALA A 47 2.89 14.67 -7.85
CA ALA A 47 1.66 14.90 -8.59
C ALA A 47 0.49 15.26 -7.65
N THR A 48 -0.56 15.84 -8.23
CA THR A 48 -1.83 16.12 -7.54
C THR A 48 -2.40 14.84 -6.94
N GLN A 49 -2.85 14.93 -5.69
CA GLN A 49 -3.49 13.81 -4.98
C GLN A 49 -4.98 13.85 -5.29
N LYS A 50 -5.56 12.72 -5.73
CA LYS A 50 -6.96 12.66 -6.17
C LYS A 50 -7.72 11.62 -5.38
N PHE A 51 -8.86 12.03 -4.84
CA PHE A 51 -9.85 11.16 -4.20
C PHE A 51 -11.06 11.10 -5.10
N LYS A 52 -11.41 9.91 -5.59
CA LYS A 52 -12.56 9.73 -6.48
C LYS A 52 -13.60 8.85 -5.81
N THR A 53 -14.82 9.34 -5.81
CA THR A 53 -16.01 8.71 -5.22
C THR A 53 -17.22 8.92 -6.13
N ASN A 54 -18.38 8.39 -5.75
CA ASN A 54 -19.65 8.65 -6.44
C ASN A 54 -20.06 10.13 -6.36
N ALA A 55 -19.68 10.82 -5.29
CA ALA A 55 -19.93 12.25 -5.11
C ALA A 55 -19.06 13.15 -6.02
N GLY A 56 -18.01 12.59 -6.64
CA GLY A 56 -17.10 13.30 -7.54
C GLY A 56 -15.62 13.06 -7.21
N THR A 57 -14.77 13.90 -7.80
CA THR A 57 -13.31 13.86 -7.61
C THR A 57 -12.84 15.10 -6.85
N VAL A 58 -12.19 14.90 -5.71
CA VAL A 58 -11.46 15.95 -4.98
C VAL A 58 -9.99 15.86 -5.33
N GLU A 59 -9.41 16.99 -5.73
CA GLU A 59 -8.01 17.14 -6.09
C GLU A 59 -7.30 18.02 -5.07
N CYS A 60 -6.31 17.48 -4.37
CA CYS A 60 -5.43 18.23 -3.47
C CYS A 60 -4.11 18.53 -4.17
N LYS A 61 -3.88 19.81 -4.42
CA LYS A 61 -2.67 20.31 -5.11
C LYS A 61 -1.46 20.34 -4.20
N LYS A 62 -1.62 20.15 -2.88
CA LYS A 62 -0.53 20.04 -1.91
C LYS A 62 -0.75 18.90 -0.93
N ALA A 63 0.31 18.16 -0.67
CA ALA A 63 0.32 17.11 0.32
C ALA A 63 1.72 16.96 0.95
N LYS A 64 1.72 16.70 2.26
CA LYS A 64 2.91 16.46 3.08
C LYS A 64 2.79 15.08 3.71
N TYR A 65 3.91 14.35 3.75
CA TYR A 65 3.98 13.02 4.33
C TYR A 65 5.02 13.00 5.44
N GLU A 66 4.68 12.39 6.56
CA GLU A 66 5.57 12.23 7.70
C GLU A 66 5.45 10.82 8.25
N GLY A 67 6.58 10.18 8.53
CA GLY A 67 6.62 8.91 9.25
C GLY A 67 7.80 8.89 10.22
N VAL A 68 7.91 7.81 10.99
CA VAL A 68 8.97 7.66 12.00
C VAL A 68 9.87 6.50 11.62
N VAL A 69 11.18 6.74 11.68
CA VAL A 69 12.18 5.71 11.43
C VAL A 69 12.11 4.64 12.55
N PRO A 70 11.90 3.35 12.22
CA PRO A 70 11.80 2.29 13.21
C PRO A 70 13.13 2.07 13.94
N ALA A 71 13.07 1.44 15.12
CA ALA A 71 14.24 1.19 15.96
C ALA A 71 15.33 0.37 15.26
N THR A 72 14.92 -0.63 14.47
CA THR A 72 15.78 -1.52 13.68
C THR A 72 16.26 -0.90 12.39
N LYS A 73 15.74 0.27 11.99
CA LYS A 73 15.94 0.91 10.67
C LYS A 73 15.58 0.05 9.45
N LYS A 74 14.95 -1.10 9.69
CA LYS A 74 14.42 -2.04 8.71
C LYS A 74 13.03 -2.46 9.15
N SER A 75 12.09 -2.57 8.21
CA SER A 75 10.72 -2.97 8.50
C SER A 75 10.06 -3.54 7.26
N THR A 76 9.23 -4.56 7.41
CA THR A 76 8.35 -5.06 6.34
C THR A 76 7.14 -4.16 6.10
N THR A 77 6.96 -3.11 6.91
CA THR A 77 5.90 -2.12 6.77
C THR A 77 6.43 -0.70 6.89
N ALA A 78 5.76 0.25 6.24
CA ALA A 78 6.04 1.68 6.38
C ALA A 78 4.78 2.45 6.76
N LYS A 79 4.84 3.21 7.86
CA LYS A 79 3.73 4.03 8.34
C LYS A 79 3.95 5.49 8.04
N VAL A 80 2.93 6.14 7.48
CA VAL A 80 2.98 7.56 7.16
C VAL A 80 1.66 8.24 7.48
N LYS A 81 1.77 9.52 7.86
CA LYS A 81 0.66 10.45 8.02
C LYS A 81 0.63 11.39 6.83
N TYR A 82 -0.58 11.59 6.31
CA TYR A 82 -0.83 12.50 5.21
C TYR A 82 -1.50 13.77 5.72
N THR A 83 -0.98 14.92 5.32
CA THR A 83 -1.66 16.21 5.46
C THR A 83 -1.89 16.79 4.08
N TYR A 84 -3.16 16.99 3.70
CA TYR A 84 -3.55 17.54 2.41
C TYR A 84 -3.95 19.02 2.54
N SER A 85 -3.68 19.79 1.50
CA SER A 85 -4.06 21.20 1.42
C SER A 85 -4.26 21.61 -0.04
N GLU A 86 -4.83 22.80 -0.25
CA GLU A 86 -5.22 23.28 -1.59
C GLU A 86 -6.08 22.25 -2.34
N CYS A 87 -7.09 21.74 -1.62
CA CYS A 87 -8.04 20.78 -2.14
C CYS A 87 -9.23 21.49 -2.82
N GLU A 88 -9.64 20.99 -3.97
CA GLU A 88 -10.77 21.49 -4.73
C GLU A 88 -11.53 20.36 -5.42
N VAL A 89 -12.80 20.60 -5.74
CA VAL A 89 -13.53 19.81 -6.73
C VAL A 89 -13.53 20.60 -8.03
N PRO A 90 -12.89 20.09 -9.11
CA PRO A 90 -12.79 20.81 -10.37
C PRO A 90 -14.15 21.29 -10.89
N GLY A 91 -14.25 22.59 -11.15
CA GLY A 91 -15.49 23.22 -11.64
C GLY A 91 -16.56 23.51 -10.58
N ILE A 92 -16.38 23.12 -9.32
CA ILE A 92 -17.34 23.39 -8.23
C ILE A 92 -16.76 24.38 -7.20
N GLY A 93 -15.54 24.16 -6.72
CA GLY A 93 -14.90 25.05 -5.74
C GLY A 93 -14.00 24.33 -4.74
N SER A 94 -13.71 24.98 -3.61
CA SER A 94 -12.81 24.47 -2.57
C SER A 94 -13.37 23.23 -1.87
N ALA A 95 -12.48 22.34 -1.49
CA ALA A 95 -12.74 21.18 -0.65
C ALA A 95 -11.74 21.13 0.52
N THR A 96 -12.01 20.27 1.49
CA THR A 96 -11.10 19.98 2.60
C THR A 96 -10.97 18.47 2.75
N VAL A 97 -9.78 18.02 3.16
CA VAL A 97 -9.51 16.61 3.50
C VAL A 97 -8.84 16.60 4.86
N GLU A 98 -9.57 16.13 5.86
CA GLU A 98 -9.11 16.06 7.25
C GLU A 98 -8.82 14.61 7.64
N ASN A 99 -7.57 14.28 7.93
CA ASN A 99 -7.20 12.98 8.49
C ASN A 99 -7.23 13.03 10.02
N LYS A 100 -8.28 12.49 10.64
CA LYS A 100 -8.42 12.43 12.10
C LYS A 100 -7.95 11.08 12.58
N GLY A 101 -6.73 11.03 13.12
CA GLY A 101 -6.18 9.82 13.74
C GLY A 101 -5.97 8.65 12.77
N CYS A 102 -5.80 8.92 11.47
CA CYS A 102 -5.50 7.92 10.46
C CYS A 102 -4.01 7.93 10.09
N GLU A 103 -3.42 6.75 10.00
CA GLU A 103 -2.13 6.49 9.38
C GLU A 103 -2.32 5.57 8.17
N TYR A 104 -1.43 5.68 7.20
CA TYR A 104 -1.37 4.76 6.07
C TYR A 104 -0.20 3.82 6.32
N GLU A 105 -0.48 2.54 6.33
CA GLU A 105 0.51 1.48 6.49
C GLU A 105 0.70 0.79 5.13
N PHE A 106 1.82 1.07 4.49
CA PHE A 106 2.28 0.29 3.37
C PHE A 106 2.78 -1.05 3.89
N LEU A 107 2.19 -2.12 3.38
CA LEU A 107 2.52 -3.49 3.73
C LEU A 107 3.76 -3.96 2.95
N GLU A 108 4.18 -5.20 3.19
CA GLU A 108 5.35 -5.77 2.54
C GLU A 108 5.29 -5.58 1.01
N PRO A 109 6.40 -5.13 0.40
CA PRO A 109 6.53 -5.14 -1.04
C PRO A 109 6.41 -6.58 -1.55
N ILE A 110 5.72 -6.74 -2.67
CA ILE A 110 5.37 -7.97 -3.35
C ILE A 110 6.00 -7.88 -4.74
N ASP A 111 7.21 -8.41 -4.85
CA ASP A 111 7.92 -8.46 -6.11
C ASP A 111 7.87 -9.88 -6.66
N ASN A 112 7.43 -9.99 -7.92
CA ASN A 112 7.56 -11.22 -8.69
C ASN A 112 8.41 -10.99 -9.96
N GLU A 113 9.04 -9.82 -10.10
CA GLU A 113 9.84 -9.48 -11.29
C GLU A 113 11.34 -9.68 -11.07
N PRO A 114 12.06 -10.24 -12.07
CA PRO A 114 13.49 -10.52 -11.98
C PRO A 114 14.32 -9.24 -11.90
N GLU A 115 15.40 -9.31 -11.12
CA GLU A 115 16.34 -8.23 -10.80
C GLU A 115 17.12 -7.67 -12.00
N THR A 116 16.49 -6.90 -12.88
CA THR A 116 17.22 -6.11 -13.89
C THR A 116 16.58 -4.74 -14.13
N GLY A 117 17.12 -3.67 -13.53
CA GLY A 117 16.72 -2.27 -13.79
C GLY A 117 16.31 -1.47 -12.55
N ASP A 118 15.57 -0.37 -12.76
CA ASP A 118 14.88 0.36 -11.68
C ASP A 118 13.90 -0.63 -11.00
N LYS A 119 14.16 -1.01 -9.74
CA LYS A 119 13.28 -1.95 -9.01
C LYS A 119 11.90 -1.34 -8.81
N VAL A 120 10.89 -1.94 -9.44
CA VAL A 120 9.47 -1.58 -9.27
C VAL A 120 8.88 -2.58 -8.29
N HIS A 121 8.52 -2.09 -7.12
CA HIS A 121 7.88 -2.87 -6.09
C HIS A 121 6.37 -2.66 -6.09
N HIS A 122 5.60 -3.73 -6.01
CA HIS A 122 4.15 -3.64 -5.82
C HIS A 122 3.81 -3.88 -4.35
N GLY A 123 2.76 -3.26 -3.83
CA GLY A 123 2.40 -3.42 -2.43
C GLY A 123 0.93 -3.19 -2.18
N LYS A 124 0.52 -3.55 -0.96
CA LYS A 124 -0.80 -3.23 -0.42
C LYS A 124 -0.68 -2.07 0.55
N VAL A 125 -1.77 -1.35 0.75
CA VAL A 125 -1.86 -0.30 1.76
C VAL A 125 -3.08 -0.51 2.65
N SER A 126 -2.89 -0.23 3.92
CA SER A 126 -3.97 -0.19 4.90
C SER A 126 -4.13 1.24 5.41
N VAL A 127 -5.37 1.66 5.62
CA VAL A 127 -5.69 2.85 6.42
C VAL A 127 -5.92 2.36 7.84
N ILE A 128 -5.04 2.72 8.76
CA ILE A 128 -5.05 2.23 10.14
C ILE A 128 -5.30 3.38 11.12
N SER A 129 -5.70 3.03 12.34
CA SER A 129 -5.83 4.01 13.41
C SER A 129 -4.47 4.29 14.06
N GLU A 130 -4.18 5.56 14.28
CA GLU A 130 -3.13 5.99 15.18
C GLU A 130 -3.38 5.41 16.58
N ALA A 131 -2.30 5.10 17.31
CA ALA A 131 -2.40 4.54 18.65
C ALA A 131 -3.30 5.40 19.56
N GLY A 132 -4.36 4.78 20.08
CA GLY A 132 -5.32 5.43 20.99
C GLY A 132 -6.31 6.40 20.34
N LYS A 133 -6.40 6.47 19.00
CA LYS A 133 -7.35 7.33 18.28
C LYS A 133 -8.30 6.51 17.42
N THR A 134 -9.44 7.12 17.06
CA THR A 134 -10.32 6.61 16.01
C THR A 134 -9.89 7.20 14.68
N CYS A 135 -9.67 6.36 13.66
CA CYS A 135 -9.37 6.84 12.31
C CYS A 135 -10.65 7.22 11.55
N GLU A 136 -10.75 8.50 11.19
CA GLU A 136 -11.69 9.03 10.21
C GLU A 136 -11.00 10.05 9.29
N THR A 137 -10.94 9.74 7.99
CA THR A 137 -10.61 10.72 6.95
C THR A 137 -11.93 11.33 6.45
N VAL A 138 -12.09 12.63 6.63
CA VAL A 138 -13.31 13.36 6.23
C VAL A 138 -12.99 14.29 5.08
N ILE A 139 -13.61 14.04 3.94
CA ILE A 139 -13.55 14.88 2.75
C ILE A 139 -14.83 15.71 2.72
N THR A 140 -14.71 17.04 2.75
CA THR A 140 -15.86 17.94 2.70
C THR A 140 -15.75 18.87 1.50
N ALA A 141 -16.79 18.88 0.66
CA ALA A 141 -16.96 19.82 -0.43
C ALA A 141 -18.39 20.36 -0.42
N VAL A 142 -18.53 21.69 -0.33
CA VAL A 142 -19.83 22.35 -0.13
C VAL A 142 -20.53 21.76 1.11
N THR A 143 -21.65 21.04 0.94
CA THR A 143 -22.41 20.38 2.01
C THR A 143 -22.20 18.87 2.04
N CYS A 144 -21.55 18.29 1.03
CA CYS A 144 -21.28 16.86 0.96
C CYS A 144 -20.08 16.51 1.83
N LYS A 145 -20.26 15.49 2.69
CA LYS A 145 -19.20 14.85 3.46
C LYS A 145 -19.06 13.40 3.03
N VAL A 146 -17.84 13.03 2.68
CA VAL A 146 -17.42 11.66 2.45
C VAL A 146 -16.51 11.27 3.59
N THR A 147 -16.79 10.14 4.24
CA THR A 147 -15.98 9.63 5.36
C THR A 147 -15.35 8.29 4.99
N VAL A 148 -14.04 8.20 5.11
CA VAL A 148 -13.26 6.97 5.00
C VAL A 148 -12.79 6.58 6.39
N LYS A 149 -13.02 5.32 6.78
CA LYS A 149 -12.58 4.78 8.07
C LYS A 149 -11.41 3.82 7.88
N ALA A 150 -10.83 3.39 9.00
CA ALA A 150 -9.81 2.35 9.00
C ALA A 150 -10.27 1.11 8.22
N GLN A 151 -9.40 0.60 7.36
CA GLN A 151 -9.62 -0.56 6.52
C GLN A 151 -8.27 -1.11 6.04
N SER A 152 -8.19 -2.42 5.84
CA SER A 152 -6.92 -3.10 5.57
C SER A 152 -6.83 -3.67 4.16
N SER A 153 -5.61 -3.89 3.69
CA SER A 153 -5.31 -4.67 2.48
C SER A 153 -5.92 -4.11 1.20
N LEU A 154 -5.98 -2.78 1.08
CA LEU A 154 -6.34 -2.12 -0.17
C LEU A 154 -5.24 -2.36 -1.20
N GLU A 155 -5.63 -2.79 -2.40
CA GLU A 155 -4.68 -3.19 -3.43
C GLU A 155 -4.13 -2.00 -4.22
N LYS A 156 -2.96 -2.25 -4.85
CA LYS A 156 -2.26 -1.43 -5.86
C LYS A 156 -1.63 -0.13 -5.36
N VAL A 157 -0.63 -0.25 -4.51
CA VAL A 157 0.44 0.75 -4.44
C VAL A 157 1.60 0.25 -5.28
N THR A 158 2.10 1.08 -6.20
CA THR A 158 3.35 0.82 -6.91
C THR A 158 4.40 1.77 -6.33
N ALA A 159 5.50 1.22 -5.84
CA ALA A 159 6.66 1.97 -5.40
C ALA A 159 7.83 1.70 -6.34
N THR A 160 8.61 2.73 -6.65
CA THR A 160 9.77 2.61 -7.53
C THR A 160 10.94 3.29 -6.84
N ASN A 161 12.05 2.58 -6.70
CA ASN A 161 13.27 3.17 -6.16
C ASN A 161 13.94 4.03 -7.24
N ASN A 162 13.62 5.31 -7.26
CA ASN A 162 14.25 6.26 -8.17
C ASN A 162 15.47 6.90 -7.50
N LYS A 163 16.66 6.66 -8.08
CA LYS A 163 17.97 7.13 -7.56
C LYS A 163 18.36 6.48 -6.22
N PRO A 164 18.60 5.16 -6.19
CA PRO A 164 18.97 4.44 -4.96
C PRO A 164 20.20 5.02 -4.25
N ALA A 165 21.16 5.61 -4.99
CA ALA A 165 22.33 6.27 -4.43
C ALA A 165 22.03 7.52 -3.56
N ALA A 166 20.85 8.13 -3.72
CA ALA A 166 20.39 9.27 -2.93
C ALA A 166 19.45 8.87 -1.78
N GLY A 167 19.06 7.59 -1.68
CA GLY A 167 18.12 7.12 -0.65
C GLY A 167 16.69 7.60 -0.84
N ASN A 168 16.27 7.88 -2.09
CA ASN A 168 14.91 8.32 -2.39
C ASN A 168 14.10 7.18 -3.03
N SER A 169 12.83 7.09 -2.65
CA SER A 169 11.85 6.23 -3.32
C SER A 169 10.66 7.07 -3.79
N GLU A 170 10.21 6.80 -5.00
CA GLU A 170 8.96 7.36 -5.51
C GLU A 170 7.81 6.38 -5.22
N ILE A 171 6.70 6.89 -4.72
CA ILE A 171 5.51 6.11 -4.40
C ILE A 171 4.37 6.62 -5.26
N THR A 172 3.82 5.75 -6.09
CA THR A 172 2.68 6.01 -6.97
C THR A 172 1.48 5.21 -6.47
N PRO A 173 0.66 5.77 -5.57
CA PRO A 173 -0.57 5.11 -5.15
C PRO A 173 -1.57 5.04 -6.30
N GLU A 174 -2.13 3.85 -6.52
CA GLU A 174 -3.27 3.59 -7.41
C GLU A 174 -4.34 2.76 -6.68
N VAL A 175 -4.68 3.23 -5.48
CA VAL A 175 -5.51 2.48 -4.55
C VAL A 175 -6.95 2.45 -5.04
N LYS A 176 -7.55 1.27 -5.10
CA LYS A 176 -8.94 1.05 -5.50
C LYS A 176 -9.69 0.24 -4.46
N GLY A 177 -11.01 0.27 -4.54
CA GLY A 177 -11.87 -0.51 -3.64
C GLY A 177 -12.03 0.12 -2.26
N ILE A 178 -11.73 1.42 -2.12
CA ILE A 178 -11.83 2.12 -0.85
C ILE A 178 -13.30 2.15 -0.42
N THR A 179 -13.55 1.71 0.79
CA THR A 179 -14.86 1.82 1.43
C THR A 179 -15.03 3.20 2.06
N TYR A 180 -16.15 3.86 1.75
CA TYR A 180 -16.50 5.18 2.25
C TYR A 180 -18.00 5.32 2.48
N THR A 181 -18.38 6.32 3.28
CA THR A 181 -19.77 6.68 3.57
C THR A 181 -20.04 8.12 3.15
N ASP A 182 -21.12 8.32 2.39
CA ASP A 182 -21.59 9.63 1.96
C ASP A 182 -22.69 10.14 2.88
N SER A 183 -22.65 11.45 3.15
CA SER A 183 -23.76 12.17 3.78
C SER A 183 -24.95 12.34 2.83
N SER A 184 -26.14 12.64 3.37
CA SER A 184 -27.36 12.86 2.58
C SER A 184 -27.28 14.01 1.56
N PHE A 185 -26.30 14.90 1.71
CA PHE A 185 -26.08 16.06 0.83
C PHE A 185 -25.11 15.78 -0.32
N CYS A 186 -24.62 14.53 -0.44
CA CYS A 186 -23.76 14.15 -1.54
C CYS A 186 -24.54 13.83 -2.82
N PRO A 187 -23.98 14.13 -4.00
CA PRO A 187 -24.53 13.63 -5.27
C PRO A 187 -24.60 12.10 -5.23
N GLY A 188 -25.82 11.55 -5.26
CA GLY A 188 -26.07 10.11 -5.08
C GLY A 188 -26.74 9.73 -3.76
N GLY A 189 -26.86 10.68 -2.82
CA GLY A 189 -27.51 10.47 -1.53
C GLY A 189 -26.62 9.79 -0.49
N ALA A 190 -27.19 9.57 0.70
CA ALA A 190 -26.46 8.89 1.77
C ALA A 190 -26.30 7.40 1.47
N GLY A 191 -25.13 6.84 1.75
CA GLY A 191 -24.86 5.43 1.52
C GLY A 191 -23.45 5.03 1.91
N THR A 192 -23.22 3.71 1.95
CA THR A 192 -21.87 3.14 2.05
C THR A 192 -21.52 2.49 0.72
N PHE A 193 -20.34 2.81 0.21
CA PHE A 193 -19.87 2.36 -1.09
C PHE A 193 -18.44 1.82 -0.96
N THR A 194 -18.06 0.93 -1.87
CA THR A 194 -16.77 0.21 -1.83
C THR A 194 -15.95 0.43 -3.10
N ASN A 195 -16.27 1.46 -3.87
CA ASN A 195 -15.68 1.75 -5.17
C ASN A 195 -14.81 3.01 -5.18
N GLY A 196 -14.36 3.47 -4.01
CA GLY A 196 -13.52 4.67 -3.90
C GLY A 196 -12.13 4.42 -4.46
N GLU A 197 -11.53 5.45 -5.04
CA GLU A 197 -10.18 5.39 -5.60
C GLU A 197 -9.32 6.54 -5.05
N TYR A 198 -8.03 6.27 -4.84
CA TYR A 198 -7.04 7.27 -4.48
C TYR A 198 -5.82 7.15 -5.39
N THR A 199 -5.45 8.26 -6.03
CA THR A 199 -4.29 8.33 -6.92
C THR A 199 -3.40 9.52 -6.63
N GLY A 200 -2.13 9.42 -6.99
CA GLY A 200 -1.15 10.49 -6.82
C GLY A 200 0.26 10.03 -7.14
N LYS A 201 1.24 10.88 -6.84
CA LYS A 201 2.66 10.51 -6.93
C LYS A 201 3.44 11.28 -5.89
N ASN A 202 4.36 10.60 -5.21
CA ASN A 202 5.09 11.10 -4.07
C ASN A 202 6.57 10.73 -4.18
N GLU A 203 7.44 11.51 -3.57
CA GLU A 203 8.84 11.16 -3.28
C GLU A 203 9.01 11.13 -1.76
N VAL A 204 9.60 10.06 -1.25
CA VAL A 204 10.02 9.94 0.14
C VAL A 204 11.54 9.93 0.18
N THR A 205 12.12 10.73 1.07
CA THR A 205 13.57 10.81 1.24
C THR A 205 13.99 10.00 2.47
N GLY A 206 15.06 9.22 2.33
CA GLY A 206 15.65 8.43 3.40
C GLY A 206 14.94 7.11 3.68
N VAL A 207 14.14 6.63 2.73
CA VAL A 207 13.50 5.30 2.74
C VAL A 207 13.80 4.65 1.39
N LEU A 208 14.34 3.44 1.41
CA LEU A 208 14.55 2.58 0.25
C LEU A 208 13.76 1.28 0.43
N ILE A 209 13.38 0.65 -0.67
CA ILE A 209 12.77 -0.68 -0.67
C ILE A 209 13.82 -1.64 -1.20
N ASN A 210 14.18 -2.67 -0.43
CA ASN A 210 15.30 -3.57 -0.75
C ASN A 210 14.85 -5.01 -0.89
#